data_AF-A0A967M130-F1
#
_entry.id   AF-A0A967M130-F1
#
_cell.length_a   1.000
_cell.length_b   1.000
_cell.length_c   1.000
_cell.angle_alpha   90.00
_cell.angle_beta   90.00
_cell.angle_gamma   90.00
#
_symmetry.space_group_name_H-M   'P 1'
#
loop_
_entity.id
_entity.type
_entity.pdbx_description
1 polymer ?
#
loop_
_entity_poly.entity_id
_entity_poly.type
_entity_poly.pdbx_seq_one_letter_code
_entity_poly.pdbx_strand_id
1 'polypeptide(L)'
;MFEIDLGNTGDSINVFLQWSARGTQDGAVRARQFYLREGAAKDEYAEAQTSGFVIDLDSLKTGWQKSEGIAGVAPEWKWNPSVNQMMAKPGDDYKKGFSIKCAIGGGKVAMWEQAGAGAWAALTDLAPMLKDQPAAGQMPLVKVKEVKELKF
;
A
#
# COMPACT_ATOMS: atom_id res chain seq x y z
N MET A 1 30.38 10.71 -1.97
CA MET A 1 29.22 11.62 -1.89
C MET A 1 27.98 10.74 -1.86
N PHE A 2 26.97 11.07 -1.03
CA PHE A 2 25.76 10.26 -0.85
C PHE A 2 24.55 10.97 -1.45
N GLU A 3 23.59 10.19 -1.95
CA GLU A 3 22.27 10.65 -2.42
C GLU A 3 21.20 10.08 -1.48
N ILE A 4 20.17 10.87 -1.18
CA ILE A 4 19.07 10.48 -0.31
C ILE A 4 17.74 10.71 -1.02
N ASP A 5 16.95 9.65 -1.16
CA ASP A 5 15.57 9.70 -1.62
C ASP A 5 14.63 9.45 -0.43
N LEU A 6 13.96 10.52 0.02
CA LEU A 6 12.96 10.46 1.09
C LEU A 6 11.53 10.27 0.54
N GLY A 7 11.40 10.09 -0.77
CA GLY A 7 10.13 10.11 -1.48
C GLY A 7 9.36 11.41 -1.20
N ASN A 8 10.07 12.54 -1.09
CA ASN A 8 9.46 13.85 -0.82
C ASN A 8 10.20 15.03 -1.47
N THR A 9 11.28 14.77 -2.23
CA THR A 9 12.09 15.81 -2.86
C THR A 9 11.77 15.89 -4.35
N GLY A 10 11.04 16.93 -4.75
CA GLY A 10 11.03 17.45 -6.11
C GLY A 10 9.91 17.00 -7.04
N ASP A 11 9.46 15.75 -6.95
CA ASP A 11 8.26 15.25 -7.62
C ASP A 11 7.66 14.15 -6.74
N SER A 12 6.34 14.07 -6.66
CA SER A 12 5.58 13.07 -5.91
C SER A 12 6.18 11.66 -6.03
N ILE A 13 6.09 10.82 -4.99
CA ILE A 13 6.30 9.37 -5.18
C ILE A 13 5.38 8.91 -6.31
N ASN A 14 5.97 8.61 -7.46
CA ASN A 14 5.24 8.21 -8.67
C ASN A 14 5.15 6.70 -8.83
N VAL A 15 5.81 5.96 -7.94
CA VAL A 15 5.81 4.50 -7.88
C VAL A 15 4.85 4.04 -6.79
N PHE A 16 3.82 3.29 -7.17
CA PHE A 16 2.83 2.73 -6.25
C PHE A 16 3.02 1.23 -6.11
N LEU A 17 3.20 0.74 -4.89
CA LEU A 17 3.14 -0.69 -4.59
C LEU A 17 1.67 -1.08 -4.41
N GLN A 18 1.18 -2.03 -5.19
CA GLN A 18 -0.23 -2.43 -5.15
C GLN A 18 -0.38 -3.94 -5.14
N TRP A 19 -1.43 -4.43 -4.49
CA TRP A 19 -1.80 -5.84 -4.51
C TRP A 19 -2.89 -6.11 -5.54
N SER A 20 -2.71 -7.14 -6.35
CA SER A 20 -3.73 -7.64 -7.27
C SER A 20 -4.24 -9.01 -6.85
N ALA A 21 -5.43 -9.07 -6.26
CA ALA A 21 -6.01 -10.35 -5.83
C ALA A 21 -6.41 -11.24 -7.03
N ARG A 22 -6.92 -10.63 -8.11
CA ARG A 22 -7.50 -11.33 -9.27
C ARG A 22 -6.71 -11.17 -10.57
N GLY A 23 -5.58 -10.47 -10.53
CA GLY A 23 -4.88 -10.04 -11.72
C GLY A 23 -5.46 -8.74 -12.26
N THR A 24 -4.69 -8.04 -13.09
CA THR A 24 -5.16 -6.80 -13.73
C THR A 24 -6.00 -7.14 -14.97
N GLN A 25 -6.95 -6.27 -15.32
CA GLN A 25 -7.87 -6.51 -16.46
C GLN A 25 -7.15 -6.65 -17.81
N ASP A 26 -6.03 -5.96 -17.96
CA ASP A 26 -5.15 -6.00 -19.13
C ASP A 26 -4.21 -7.23 -19.15
N GLY A 27 -4.25 -8.08 -18.12
CA GLY A 27 -3.41 -9.27 -18.01
C GLY A 27 -1.93 -9.01 -17.70
N ALA A 28 -1.53 -7.75 -17.50
CA ALA A 28 -0.14 -7.38 -17.22
C ALA A 28 0.39 -7.95 -15.89
N VAL A 29 -0.49 -8.08 -14.90
CA VAL A 29 -0.17 -8.60 -13.57
C VAL A 29 -1.03 -9.81 -13.27
N ARG A 30 -0.40 -10.92 -12.87
CA ARG A 30 -1.09 -12.16 -12.50
C ARG A 30 -1.88 -11.98 -11.19
N ALA A 31 -2.83 -12.89 -10.98
CA ALA A 31 -3.53 -12.96 -9.70
C ALA A 31 -2.57 -13.27 -8.55
N ARG A 32 -2.91 -12.73 -7.38
CA ARG A 32 -2.18 -12.90 -6.13
C ARG A 32 -0.73 -12.40 -6.21
N GLN A 33 -0.55 -11.25 -6.85
CA GLN A 33 0.76 -10.60 -6.97
C GLN A 33 0.76 -9.19 -6.43
N PHE A 34 1.87 -8.82 -5.79
CA PHE A 34 2.23 -7.41 -5.68
C PHE A 34 2.83 -6.94 -7.01
N TYR A 35 2.63 -5.68 -7.31
CA TYR A 35 3.22 -5.04 -8.48
C TYR A 35 3.52 -3.57 -8.18
N LEU A 36 4.52 -3.04 -8.87
CA LEU A 36 4.82 -1.62 -8.91
C LEU A 36 4.08 -0.99 -10.08
N ARG A 37 3.45 0.15 -9.83
CA ARG A 37 2.78 0.95 -10.85
C ARG A 37 3.44 2.32 -10.94
N GLU A 38 3.94 2.65 -12.12
CA GLU A 38 4.50 3.96 -12.44
C GLU A 38 3.79 4.49 -13.69
N GLY A 39 2.89 5.47 -13.50
CA GLY A 39 1.95 5.87 -14.54
C GLY A 39 1.06 4.71 -15.00
N ALA A 40 1.20 4.32 -16.27
CA ALA A 40 0.50 3.18 -16.87
C ALA A 40 1.29 1.87 -16.81
N ALA A 41 2.60 1.93 -16.55
CA ALA A 41 3.44 0.74 -16.43
C ALA A 41 3.09 -0.04 -15.17
N LYS A 42 3.13 -1.38 -15.28
CA LYS A 42 2.86 -2.31 -14.19
C LYS A 42 3.87 -3.44 -14.25
N ASP A 43 4.68 -3.57 -13.21
CA ASP A 43 5.71 -4.59 -13.11
C ASP A 43 5.45 -5.44 -11.86
N GLU A 44 5.36 -6.76 -12.01
CA GLU A 44 5.22 -7.65 -10.86
C GLU A 44 6.41 -7.47 -9.89
N TYR A 45 6.10 -7.36 -8.60
CA TYR A 45 7.07 -7.19 -7.52
C TYR A 45 7.16 -8.49 -6.72
N ALA A 46 7.87 -9.47 -7.30
CA ALA A 46 8.05 -10.80 -6.72
C ALA A 46 8.80 -10.75 -5.38
N GLU A 47 9.61 -9.71 -5.16
CA GLU A 47 10.38 -9.49 -3.96
C GLU A 47 9.50 -9.40 -2.71
N ALA A 48 8.25 -8.93 -2.82
CA ALA A 48 7.30 -8.95 -1.70
C ALA A 48 7.11 -10.37 -1.10
N GLN A 49 7.28 -11.42 -1.90
CA GLN A 49 7.17 -12.82 -1.49
C GLN A 49 8.52 -13.48 -1.14
N THR A 50 9.65 -12.84 -1.46
CA THR A 50 10.99 -13.41 -1.21
C THR A 50 11.76 -12.62 -0.14
N SER A 51 12.11 -11.37 -0.43
CA SER A 51 12.93 -10.50 0.43
C SER A 51 12.11 -9.51 1.27
N GLY A 52 10.89 -9.22 0.85
CA GLY A 52 9.99 -8.24 1.47
C GLY A 52 10.27 -6.79 1.06
N PHE A 53 9.71 -5.87 1.82
CA PHE A 53 9.89 -4.42 1.70
C PHE A 53 9.75 -3.79 3.08
N VAL A 54 10.40 -2.65 3.30
CA VAL A 54 10.35 -1.96 4.61
C VAL A 54 9.25 -0.92 4.58
N ILE A 55 8.44 -0.84 5.63
CA ILE A 55 7.41 0.20 5.77
C ILE A 55 7.85 1.31 6.73
N ASP A 56 7.52 2.55 6.39
CA ASP A 56 7.68 3.71 7.27
C ASP A 56 6.36 3.98 8.01
N LEU A 57 6.26 3.54 9.26
CA LEU A 57 5.04 3.64 10.05
C LEU A 57 4.63 5.08 10.36
N ASP A 58 5.59 6.01 10.45
CA ASP A 58 5.30 7.41 10.72
C ASP A 58 4.59 8.08 9.54
N SER A 59 4.73 7.50 8.34
CA SER A 59 4.02 7.94 7.14
C SER A 59 2.61 7.38 6.99
N LEU A 60 2.18 6.44 7.84
CA LEU A 60 0.91 5.74 7.71
C LEU A 60 -0.27 6.71 7.80
N LYS A 61 -1.14 6.67 6.80
CA LYS A 61 -2.45 7.31 6.79
C LYS A 61 -3.51 6.25 6.56
N THR A 62 -4.62 6.36 7.29
CA THR A 62 -5.83 5.55 7.04
C THR A 62 -6.98 6.46 6.64
N GLY A 63 -7.95 5.94 5.91
CA GLY A 63 -9.08 6.75 5.46
C GLY A 63 -10.06 6.01 4.57
N TRP A 64 -10.84 6.81 3.85
CA TRP A 64 -11.86 6.38 2.91
C TRP A 64 -11.48 6.79 1.50
N GLN A 65 -11.51 5.85 0.58
CA GLN A 65 -11.30 6.10 -0.85
C GLN A 65 -12.59 5.89 -1.62
N LYS A 66 -12.90 6.81 -2.53
CA LYS A 66 -13.86 6.60 -3.61
C LYS A 66 -13.10 6.59 -4.95
N SER A 67 -13.35 5.57 -5.76
CA SER A 67 -12.76 5.44 -7.10
C SER A 67 -13.84 5.04 -8.09
N GLU A 68 -13.90 5.73 -9.22
CA GLU A 68 -14.78 5.39 -10.34
C GLU A 68 -14.20 4.30 -11.24
N GLY A 69 -12.95 3.87 -10.98
CA GLY A 69 -12.27 2.83 -11.76
C GLY A 69 -11.90 3.28 -13.18
N ILE A 70 -12.03 4.57 -13.50
CA ILE A 70 -11.67 5.14 -14.80
C ILE A 70 -10.15 5.30 -14.89
N ALA A 71 -9.56 4.75 -15.95
CA ALA A 71 -8.12 4.86 -16.19
C ALA A 71 -7.68 6.34 -16.29
N GLY A 72 -6.62 6.69 -15.58
CA GLY A 72 -6.08 8.06 -15.56
C GLY A 72 -6.79 9.03 -14.61
N VAL A 73 -7.91 8.64 -13.99
CA VAL A 73 -8.58 9.46 -12.97
C VAL A 73 -8.10 9.03 -11.58
N ALA A 74 -7.50 9.97 -10.85
CA ALA A 74 -7.05 9.73 -9.48
C ALA A 74 -8.26 9.48 -8.55
N PRO A 75 -8.17 8.54 -7.61
CA PRO A 75 -9.24 8.31 -6.64
C PRO A 75 -9.37 9.50 -5.68
N GLU A 76 -10.59 9.72 -5.18
CA GLU A 76 -10.84 10.68 -4.11
C GLU A 76 -10.54 10.04 -2.76
N TRP A 77 -9.79 10.76 -1.92
CA TRP A 77 -9.48 10.34 -0.56
C TRP A 77 -10.06 11.29 0.49
N LYS A 78 -10.64 10.71 1.55
CA LYS A 78 -10.93 11.37 2.83
C LYS A 78 -10.08 10.72 3.90
N TRP A 79 -9.02 11.39 4.31
CA TRP A 79 -8.08 10.89 5.32
C TRP A 79 -8.62 11.10 6.73
N ASN A 80 -8.37 10.13 7.61
CA ASN A 80 -8.65 10.28 9.03
C ASN A 80 -7.68 11.31 9.65
N PRO A 81 -8.11 12.06 10.68
CA PRO A 81 -7.21 12.94 11.44
C PRO A 81 -6.08 12.18 12.14
N SER A 82 -6.30 10.91 12.50
CA SER A 82 -5.28 10.02 13.06
C SER A 82 -5.53 8.57 12.63
N VAL A 83 -4.50 7.73 12.71
CA VAL A 83 -4.60 6.31 12.36
C VAL A 83 -5.38 5.48 13.37
N ASN A 84 -5.57 5.99 14.59
CA ASN A 84 -6.20 5.27 15.70
C ASN A 84 -7.73 5.31 15.66
N GLN A 85 -8.33 6.11 14.79
CA GLN A 85 -9.77 6.27 14.69
C GLN A 85 -10.21 6.48 13.25
N MET A 86 -11.10 5.61 12.77
CA MET A 86 -11.80 5.83 11.50
C MET A 86 -12.85 6.91 11.66
N MET A 87 -12.86 7.88 10.75
CA MET A 87 -13.98 8.83 10.61
C MET A 87 -15.25 8.11 10.15
N ALA A 88 -16.41 8.75 10.36
CA ALA A 88 -17.67 8.27 9.82
C ALA A 88 -17.58 8.06 8.30
N LYS A 89 -18.19 6.98 7.80
CA LYS A 89 -18.17 6.65 6.37
C LYS A 89 -18.81 7.80 5.57
N PRO A 90 -18.12 8.43 4.61
CA PRO A 90 -18.64 9.60 3.89
C PRO A 90 -19.84 9.29 2.98
N GLY A 91 -19.95 8.04 2.51
CA GLY A 91 -21.01 7.57 1.62
C GLY A 91 -20.77 6.12 1.20
N ASP A 92 -21.74 5.49 0.53
CA ASP A 92 -21.69 4.04 0.31
C ASP A 92 -20.57 3.57 -0.61
N ASP A 93 -20.21 4.39 -1.59
CA ASP A 93 -19.15 4.10 -2.57
C ASP A 93 -17.73 4.17 -1.97
N TYR A 94 -17.60 4.68 -0.74
CA TYR A 94 -16.30 4.80 -0.10
C TYR A 94 -15.87 3.48 0.54
N LYS A 95 -14.63 3.07 0.27
CA LYS A 95 -13.99 1.88 0.83
C LYS A 95 -12.88 2.28 1.78
N LYS A 96 -12.70 1.52 2.87
CA LYS A 96 -11.56 1.72 3.77
C LYS A 96 -10.26 1.45 3.03
N GLY A 97 -9.26 2.25 3.29
CA GLY A 97 -7.93 2.12 2.70
C GLY A 97 -6.87 2.85 3.51
N PHE A 98 -5.65 2.80 3.01
CA PHE A 98 -4.50 3.41 3.62
C PHE A 98 -3.47 3.85 2.58
N SER A 99 -2.49 4.62 3.04
CA SER A 99 -1.31 5.06 2.30
C SER A 99 -0.12 5.00 3.25
N ILE A 100 0.97 4.35 2.86
CA ILE A 100 2.20 4.23 3.65
C ILE A 100 3.40 4.17 2.72
N LYS A 101 4.47 4.89 3.05
CA LYS A 101 5.74 4.84 2.32
C LYS A 101 6.43 3.49 2.57
N CYS A 102 7.04 2.97 1.52
CA CYS A 102 7.79 1.73 1.55
C CYS A 102 9.14 1.93 0.90
N ALA A 103 10.22 1.49 1.56
CA ALA A 103 11.48 1.28 0.88
C ALA A 103 11.43 -0.08 0.20
N ILE A 104 11.53 -0.05 -1.12
CA ILE A 104 11.59 -1.23 -1.98
C ILE A 104 13.03 -1.37 -2.47
N GLY A 105 13.51 -2.59 -2.72
CA GLY A 105 14.89 -2.83 -3.11
C GLY A 105 15.32 -2.00 -4.34
N GLY A 106 16.63 -1.90 -4.59
CA GLY A 106 17.15 -1.17 -5.76
C GLY A 106 17.15 0.35 -5.62
N GLY A 107 17.13 0.86 -4.37
CA GLY A 107 17.29 2.29 -4.09
C GLY A 107 16.04 3.13 -4.38
N LYS A 108 14.84 2.53 -4.35
CA LYS A 108 13.58 3.21 -4.65
C LYS A 108 12.66 3.29 -3.43
N VAL A 109 11.91 4.37 -3.33
CA VAL A 109 10.76 4.49 -2.42
C VAL A 109 9.48 4.37 -3.22
N ALA A 110 8.53 3.58 -2.73
CA ALA A 110 7.20 3.44 -3.29
C ALA A 110 6.13 3.82 -2.26
N MET A 111 4.92 4.11 -2.75
CA MET A 111 3.75 4.30 -1.91
C MET A 111 2.86 3.07 -1.98
N TRP A 112 2.66 2.40 -0.84
CA TRP A 112 1.59 1.40 -0.75
C TRP A 112 0.28 2.11 -0.42
N GLU A 113 -0.44 2.49 -1.47
CA GLU A 113 -1.74 3.16 -1.37
C GLU A 113 -2.83 2.32 -2.05
N GLN A 114 -3.76 1.82 -1.24
CA GLN A 114 -4.84 0.98 -1.72
C GLN A 114 -6.05 1.00 -0.79
N ALA A 115 -7.24 0.84 -1.36
CA ALA A 115 -8.49 0.68 -0.64
C ALA A 115 -9.24 -0.57 -1.09
N GLY A 116 -10.13 -1.04 -0.22
CA GLY A 116 -10.91 -2.25 -0.41
C GLY A 116 -10.67 -3.28 0.68
N ALA A 117 -11.57 -4.26 0.79
CA ALA A 117 -11.59 -5.21 1.88
C ALA A 117 -10.28 -6.01 2.02
N GLY A 118 -9.67 -6.44 0.90
CA GLY A 118 -8.40 -7.17 0.92
C GLY A 118 -7.22 -6.34 1.43
N ALA A 119 -7.07 -5.11 0.94
CA ALA A 119 -6.02 -4.20 1.41
C ALA A 119 -6.22 -3.84 2.88
N TRP A 120 -7.46 -3.54 3.28
CA TRP A 120 -7.77 -3.23 4.67
C TRP A 120 -7.52 -4.41 5.60
N ALA A 121 -7.90 -5.63 5.19
CA ALA A 121 -7.61 -6.85 5.96
C ALA A 121 -6.10 -7.04 6.15
N ALA A 122 -5.29 -6.81 5.12
CA ALA A 122 -3.84 -6.91 5.22
C ALA A 122 -3.27 -5.93 6.26
N LEU A 123 -3.75 -4.67 6.27
CA LEU A 123 -3.33 -3.71 7.30
C LEU A 123 -3.76 -4.13 8.70
N THR A 124 -4.99 -4.64 8.86
CA THR A 124 -5.48 -5.09 10.18
C THR A 124 -4.76 -6.34 10.69
N ASP A 125 -4.31 -7.21 9.79
CA ASP A 125 -3.49 -8.39 10.14
C ASP A 125 -2.07 -7.98 10.54
N LEU A 126 -1.51 -6.94 9.90
CA LEU A 126 -0.20 -6.38 10.26
C LEU A 126 -0.23 -5.61 11.58
N ALA A 127 -1.31 -4.87 11.87
CA ALA A 127 -1.41 -3.99 13.03
C ALA A 127 -0.99 -4.60 14.39
N PRO A 128 -1.44 -5.82 14.80
CA PRO A 128 -0.99 -6.43 16.04
C PRO A 128 0.52 -6.77 16.01
N MET A 129 1.03 -7.26 14.86
CA MET A 129 2.46 -7.56 14.70
C MET A 129 3.33 -6.30 14.85
N LEU A 130 2.80 -5.16 14.40
CA LEU A 130 3.47 -3.86 14.52
C LEU A 130 3.40 -3.30 15.94
N LYS A 131 2.33 -3.61 16.69
CA LYS A 131 2.19 -3.25 18.10
C LYS A 131 3.16 -4.04 18.99
N ASP A 132 3.39 -5.30 18.64
CA ASP A 132 4.30 -6.20 19.37
C ASP A 132 5.77 -6.00 18.97
N GLN A 133 6.11 -4.85 18.34
CA GLN A 133 7.48 -4.51 18.03
C GLN A 133 8.34 -4.49 19.31
N PRO A 134 9.49 -5.17 19.32
CA PRO A 134 10.30 -5.35 20.53
C PRO A 134 10.92 -4.03 21.04
N ALA A 135 11.01 -2.99 20.21
CA ALA A 135 11.45 -1.65 20.62
C ALA A 135 10.94 -0.57 19.65
N ALA A 136 10.85 0.68 20.13
CA ALA A 136 10.58 1.85 19.30
C ALA A 136 11.75 2.12 18.32
N GLY A 137 11.44 2.74 17.16
CA GLY A 137 12.45 3.12 16.15
C GLY A 137 12.93 1.98 15.26
N GLN A 138 12.24 0.83 15.27
CA GLN A 138 12.51 -0.25 14.33
C GLN A 138 11.81 -0.01 12.99
N MET A 139 12.44 -0.47 11.92
CA MET A 139 11.92 -0.37 10.55
C MET A 139 11.35 -1.73 10.14
N PRO A 140 10.02 -1.93 10.14
CA PRO A 140 9.44 -3.24 9.92
C PRO A 140 9.63 -3.69 8.47
N LEU A 141 10.30 -4.84 8.30
CA LEU A 141 10.38 -5.55 7.02
C LEU A 141 9.16 -6.46 6.87
N VAL A 142 8.29 -6.13 5.92
CA VAL A 142 7.07 -6.88 5.62
C VAL A 142 7.34 -7.84 4.46
N LYS A 143 6.97 -9.11 4.65
CA LYS A 143 7.05 -10.16 3.64
C LYS A 143 5.73 -10.93 3.58
N VAL A 144 5.24 -11.19 2.37
CA VAL A 144 4.09 -12.06 2.15
C VAL A 144 4.49 -13.49 2.47
N LYS A 145 3.87 -14.06 3.51
CA LYS A 145 4.05 -15.47 3.89
C LYS A 145 3.00 -16.38 3.27
N GLU A 146 1.75 -15.92 3.23
CA GLU A 146 0.61 -16.65 2.72
C GLU A 146 -0.43 -15.68 2.16
N VAL A 147 -1.25 -16.16 1.22
CA VAL A 147 -2.36 -15.38 0.64
C VAL A 147 -3.66 -16.05 1.04
N LYS A 148 -4.46 -15.38 1.88
CA LYS A 148 -5.77 -15.86 2.30
C LYS A 148 -6.85 -15.36 1.35
N GLU A 149 -7.75 -16.26 0.96
CA GLU A 149 -8.96 -15.86 0.22
C GLU A 149 -10.00 -15.33 1.20
N LEU A 150 -10.40 -14.07 1.00
CA LEU A 150 -11.57 -13.52 1.66
C LEU A 150 -12.83 -14.00 0.93
N LYS A 151 -13.67 -14.74 1.65
CA LYS A 151 -15.02 -15.10 1.20
C LYS A 151 -15.96 -13.96 1.59
N PHE A 152 -16.68 -13.43 0.60
CA PHE A 152 -17.69 -12.37 0.78
C PHE A 152 -19.06 -12.92 0.42
#